data_AF-A0A445EEQ5-F1
#
_entry.id   AF-A0A445EEQ5-F1
#
_cell.length_a   1.000
_cell.length_b   1.000
_cell.length_c   1.000
_cell.angle_alpha   90.00
_cell.angle_beta   90.00
_cell.angle_gamma   90.00
#
_symmetry.space_group_name_H-M   'P 1'
#
loop_
_entity.id
_entity.type
_entity.pdbx_description
1 polymer ?
#
loop_
_entity_poly.entity_id
_entity_poly.type
_entity_poly.pdbx_seq_one_letter_code
_entity_poly.pdbx_strand_id
1 'polypeptide(L)'
;MDKFTKPIIVVWIDLETQKKRLMERDKPNEEDAGHRINAQMPLDVKRNKVDIVIDNTRSLDDLNEQFQKVLIEVSKHLTWTQFWLSKNGALVILALLTSDVVLCIKELRI
;
A
#
# COMPACT_ATOMS: atom_id res chain seq x y z
N MET A 1 -3.27 2.54 13.48
CA MET A 1 -2.87 2.80 12.08
C MET A 1 -4.05 3.46 11.41
N ASP A 2 -3.82 4.57 10.72
CA ASP A 2 -4.87 5.49 10.29
C ASP A 2 -5.65 4.97 9.07
N LYS A 3 -6.93 5.32 8.94
CA LYS A 3 -7.82 4.87 7.85
C LYS A 3 -7.32 5.30 6.47
N PHE A 4 -6.45 6.31 6.43
CA PHE A 4 -5.90 6.92 5.22
C PHE A 4 -4.64 6.23 4.68
N THR A 5 -4.03 5.31 5.41
CA THR A 5 -2.75 4.68 5.01
C THR A 5 -2.93 3.26 4.44
N LYS A 6 -4.08 2.99 3.82
CA LYS A 6 -4.34 1.71 3.15
C LYS A 6 -3.94 1.76 1.67
N PRO A 7 -3.45 0.65 1.09
CA PRO A 7 -3.20 -0.64 1.73
C PRO A 7 -1.90 -0.65 2.57
N ILE A 8 -1.92 -1.30 3.72
CA ILE A 8 -0.73 -1.53 4.56
C ILE A 8 -0.06 -2.81 4.06
N ILE A 9 1.20 -2.70 3.64
CA ILE A 9 1.99 -3.79 3.07
C ILE A 9 3.12 -4.13 4.05
N VAL A 10 3.32 -5.41 4.36
CA VAL A 10 4.45 -5.88 5.19
C VAL A 10 5.25 -6.95 4.46
N VAL A 11 6.57 -6.78 4.47
CA VAL A 11 7.52 -7.83 4.09
C VAL A 11 7.80 -8.67 5.32
N TRP A 12 7.45 -9.95 5.25
CA TRP A 12 7.55 -10.90 6.36
C TRP A 12 8.59 -11.98 6.05
N ILE A 13 9.23 -12.47 7.10
CA ILE A 13 10.18 -13.58 7.07
C ILE A 13 10.05 -14.36 8.38
N ASP A 14 10.34 -15.66 8.37
CA ASP A 14 10.35 -16.47 9.59
C ASP A 14 11.52 -16.07 10.52
N LEU A 15 11.34 -16.34 11.81
CA LEU A 15 12.27 -15.94 12.87
C LEU A 15 13.68 -16.50 12.68
N GLU A 16 13.79 -17.74 12.23
CA GLU A 16 15.09 -18.42 12.09
C GLU A 16 15.87 -17.84 10.91
N THR A 17 15.20 -17.61 9.78
CA THR A 17 15.82 -16.92 8.64
C THR A 17 16.14 -15.46 8.98
N GLN A 18 15.31 -14.78 9.78
CA GLN A 18 15.59 -13.42 10.25
C GLN A 18 16.88 -13.36 11.08
N LYS A 19 17.02 -14.25 12.08
CA LYS A 19 18.21 -14.35 12.92
C LYS A 19 19.45 -14.63 12.07
N LYS A 20 19.37 -15.64 11.19
CA LYS A 20 20.48 -16.02 10.32
C LYS A 20 20.98 -14.85 9.47
N ARG A 21 20.08 -14.16 8.76
CA ARG A 21 20.45 -13.00 7.92
C ARG A 21 21.02 -11.84 8.74
N LEU A 22 20.51 -11.61 9.94
CA LEU A 22 21.02 -10.58 10.85
C LEU A 22 22.45 -10.90 11.32
N MET A 23 22.69 -12.17 11.67
CA MET A 23 24.02 -12.66 12.07
C MET A 23 25.04 -12.56 10.93
N GLU A 24 24.65 -12.94 9.71
CA GLU A 24 25.51 -12.87 8.52
C GLU A 24 25.87 -11.42 8.14
N ARG A 25 24.92 -10.49 8.26
CA ARG A 25 25.10 -9.09 7.86
C ARG A 25 25.92 -8.29 8.86
N ASP A 26 25.53 -8.36 10.13
CA ASP A 26 26.02 -7.42 11.15
C ASP A 26 27.11 -8.03 12.05
N LYS A 27 27.38 -9.35 11.94
CA LYS A 27 28.23 -10.14 12.85
C LYS A 27 27.98 -9.91 14.37
N PRO A 28 26.75 -9.73 14.85
CA PRO A 28 26.46 -9.58 16.27
C PRO A 28 26.75 -10.88 17.04
N ASN A 29 26.98 -10.75 18.35
CA ASN A 29 26.88 -11.88 19.26
C ASN A 29 25.43 -12.41 19.25
N GLU A 30 25.21 -13.72 19.42
CA GLU A 30 23.88 -14.35 19.31
C GLU A 30 22.83 -13.71 20.24
N GLU A 31 23.26 -13.32 21.45
CA GLU A 31 22.46 -12.57 22.43
C GLU A 31 21.96 -11.22 21.88
N ASP A 32 22.84 -10.49 21.19
CA ASP A 32 22.57 -9.14 20.67
C ASP A 32 21.57 -9.19 19.51
N ALA A 33 21.62 -10.26 18.70
CA ALA A 33 20.61 -10.55 17.69
C ALA A 33 19.23 -10.83 18.32
N GLY A 34 19.19 -11.62 19.40
CA GLY A 34 17.98 -11.91 20.15
C GLY A 34 17.33 -10.65 20.75
N HIS A 35 18.13 -9.79 21.38
CA HIS A 35 17.64 -8.53 21.94
C HIS A 35 17.05 -7.59 20.88
N ARG A 36 17.68 -7.49 19.71
CA ARG A 36 17.16 -6.65 18.61
C ARG A 36 15.85 -7.16 18.03
N ILE A 37 15.69 -8.48 17.94
CA ILE A 37 14.43 -9.08 17.47
C ILE A 37 13.33 -8.90 18.52
N ASN A 38 13.64 -9.13 19.79
CA ASN A 38 12.69 -8.98 20.90
C ASN A 38 12.29 -7.52 21.17
N ALA A 39 13.15 -6.56 20.82
CA ALA A 39 12.83 -5.13 20.89
C ALA A 39 11.79 -4.71 19.82
N GLN A 40 11.55 -5.53 18.81
CA GLN A 40 10.55 -5.28 17.79
C GLN A 40 9.23 -5.97 18.14
N MET A 41 8.12 -5.40 17.64
CA MET A 41 6.84 -6.10 17.68
C MET A 41 6.96 -7.44 16.93
N PRO A 42 6.47 -8.56 17.50
CA PRO A 42 6.52 -9.86 16.85
C PRO A 42 5.93 -9.79 15.43
N LEU A 43 6.64 -10.36 14.47
CA LEU A 43 6.26 -10.31 13.06
C LEU A 43 4.88 -10.94 12.80
N ASP A 44 4.50 -11.94 13.58
CA ASP A 44 3.18 -12.59 13.49
C ASP A 44 2.04 -11.65 13.92
N VAL A 45 2.30 -10.76 14.88
CA VAL A 45 1.33 -9.73 15.29
C VAL A 45 1.19 -8.66 14.21
N LYS A 46 2.27 -8.34 13.48
CA LYS A 46 2.22 -7.44 12.31
C LYS A 46 1.42 -8.07 11.17
N ARG A 47 1.60 -9.37 10.90
CA ARG A 47 0.90 -10.10 9.84
C ARG A 47 -0.62 -10.02 9.95
N ASN A 48 -1.16 -10.01 11.17
CA ASN A 48 -2.62 -9.98 11.38
C ASN A 48 -3.26 -8.59 11.21
N LYS A 49 -2.47 -7.53 10.98
CA LYS A 49 -2.96 -6.14 10.91
C LYS A 49 -2.76 -5.48 9.54
N VAL A 50 -2.38 -6.24 8.53
CA VAL A 50 -1.96 -5.71 7.23
C VAL A 50 -2.90 -6.17 6.13
N ASP A 51 -3.01 -5.38 5.06
CA ASP A 51 -3.85 -5.71 3.92
C ASP A 51 -3.12 -6.67 2.97
N ILE A 52 -1.79 -6.57 2.87
CA ILE A 52 -0.95 -7.37 1.97
C ILE A 52 0.33 -7.83 2.70
N VAL A 53 0.69 -9.11 2.54
CA VAL A 53 1.92 -9.70 3.06
C VAL A 53 2.79 -10.18 1.90
N ILE A 54 4.06 -9.77 1.87
CA ILE A 54 5.08 -10.26 0.94
C ILE A 54 5.99 -11.22 1.70
N ASP A 55 6.05 -12.47 1.28
CA ASP A 55 6.87 -13.52 1.92
C ASP A 55 8.30 -13.54 1.34
N ASN A 56 9.29 -13.24 2.19
CA ASN A 56 10.71 -13.21 1.84
C ASN A 56 11.49 -14.42 2.42
N THR A 57 10.79 -15.51 2.75
CA THR A 57 11.43 -16.77 3.19
C THR A 57 11.98 -17.60 2.02
N ARG A 58 11.48 -17.38 0.81
CA ARG A 58 11.79 -18.19 -0.38
C ARG A 58 12.94 -17.60 -1.22
N SER A 59 13.02 -18.03 -2.47
CA SER A 59 14.01 -17.53 -3.43
C SER A 59 13.78 -16.05 -3.79
N LEU A 60 14.82 -15.42 -4.33
CA LEU A 60 14.73 -14.06 -4.86
C LEU A 60 13.72 -13.95 -6.02
N ASP A 61 13.61 -15.00 -6.84
CA ASP A 61 12.67 -15.05 -7.96
C ASP A 61 11.22 -15.08 -7.47
N ASP A 62 10.91 -15.89 -6.45
CA ASP A 62 9.59 -15.93 -5.81
C ASP A 62 9.23 -14.57 -5.21
N LEU A 63 10.20 -13.91 -4.56
CA LEU A 63 10.03 -12.59 -3.98
C LEU A 63 9.75 -11.54 -5.05
N ASN A 64 10.50 -11.59 -6.17
CA ASN A 64 10.30 -10.67 -7.27
C ASN A 64 8.91 -10.86 -7.90
N GLU A 65 8.46 -12.10 -8.09
CA GLU A 65 7.13 -12.38 -8.63
C GLU A 65 6.02 -11.83 -7.71
N GLN A 66 6.12 -12.06 -6.38
CA GLN A 66 5.17 -11.50 -5.42
C GLN A 66 5.21 -9.97 -5.42
N PHE A 67 6.40 -9.38 -5.45
CA PHE A 67 6.56 -7.93 -5.49
C PHE A 67 5.91 -7.32 -6.73
N GLN A 68 6.08 -7.92 -7.91
CA GLN A 68 5.44 -7.43 -9.14
C GLN A 68 3.90 -7.48 -9.04
N LYS A 69 3.34 -8.54 -8.45
CA LYS A 69 1.88 -8.64 -8.23
C LYS A 69 1.37 -7.51 -7.33
N VAL A 70 2.05 -7.26 -6.21
CA VAL A 70 1.69 -6.18 -5.28
C VAL A 70 1.87 -4.80 -5.94
N LEU A 71 2.97 -4.60 -6.68
CA LEU A 71 3.22 -3.35 -7.38
C LEU A 71 2.09 -3.03 -8.37
N ILE A 72 1.67 -4.03 -9.16
CA ILE A 72 0.54 -3.88 -10.09
C ILE A 72 -0.73 -3.54 -9.33
N GLU A 73 -1.04 -4.23 -8.23
CA GLU A 73 -2.24 -4.00 -7.43
C GLU A 73 -2.32 -2.57 -6.88
N VAL A 74 -1.20 -2.07 -6.34
CA VAL A 74 -1.15 -0.75 -5.68
C VAL A 74 -1.01 0.38 -6.70
N SER A 75 -0.48 0.09 -7.90
CA SER A 75 -0.31 1.09 -8.97
C SER A 75 -1.52 1.20 -9.90
N LYS A 76 -2.60 0.43 -9.69
CA LYS A 76 -3.81 0.58 -10.50
C LYS A 76 -4.34 2.00 -10.37
N HIS A 77 -4.44 2.72 -11.49
CA HIS A 77 -5.14 4.00 -11.52
C HIS A 77 -6.56 3.84 -10.98
N LEU A 78 -7.06 4.88 -10.29
CA LEU A 78 -8.48 4.94 -9.91
C LEU A 78 -9.32 4.64 -11.15
N THR A 79 -10.16 3.62 -11.04
CA THR A 79 -11.12 3.32 -12.10
C THR A 79 -12.02 4.54 -12.34
N TRP A 80 -12.50 4.73 -13.58
CA TRP A 80 -13.39 5.86 -13.91
C TRP A 80 -14.57 5.98 -12.93
N THR A 81 -15.08 4.85 -12.42
CA THR A 81 -16.13 4.81 -11.38
C THR A 81 -15.67 5.43 -10.06
N GLN A 82 -14.47 5.11 -9.59
CA GLN A 82 -13.89 5.70 -8.39
C GLN A 82 -13.56 7.18 -8.58
N PHE A 83 -13.18 7.60 -9.80
CA PHE A 83 -12.97 9.01 -10.12
C PHE A 83 -14.28 9.80 -9.99
N TRP A 84 -15.37 9.33 -10.59
CA TRP A 84 -16.68 10.00 -10.49
C TRP A 84 -17.25 10.02 -9.07
N LEU A 85 -16.95 9.01 -8.25
CA LEU A 85 -17.30 8.97 -6.82
C LEU A 85 -16.39 9.82 -5.92
N SER A 86 -15.31 10.40 -6.47
CA SER A 86 -14.37 11.24 -5.71
C SER A 86 -14.84 12.70 -5.61
N LYS A 87 -14.26 13.46 -4.68
CA LYS A 87 -14.49 14.92 -4.55
C LYS A 87 -14.19 15.66 -5.85
N ASN A 88 -13.14 15.26 -6.57
CA ASN A 88 -12.76 15.87 -7.84
C ASN A 88 -13.79 15.57 -8.92
N GLY A 89 -14.35 14.35 -8.94
CA GLY A 89 -15.45 13.98 -9.83
C GLY A 89 -16.70 14.86 -9.59
N ALA A 90 -17.07 15.06 -8.33
CA ALA A 90 -18.20 15.93 -7.97
C ALA A 90 -18.00 17.40 -8.43
N LEU A 91 -16.77 17.92 -8.33
CA LEU A 91 -16.44 19.27 -8.83
C LEU A 91 -16.56 19.37 -10.35
N VAL A 92 -16.15 18.33 -11.10
CA VAL A 92 -16.31 18.29 -12.56
C VAL A 92 -17.79 18.31 -12.95
N ILE A 93 -18.64 17.53 -12.28
CA ILE A 93 -20.10 17.53 -12.53
C ILE A 93 -20.67 18.94 -12.30
N LEU A 94 -20.31 19.58 -11.19
CA LEU A 94 -20.80 20.92 -10.85
C LEU A 94 -20.37 21.98 -11.90
N ALA A 95 -19.13 21.88 -12.39
CA ALA A 95 -18.61 22.79 -13.42
C ALA A 95 -19.34 22.62 -14.76
N LEU A 96 -19.67 21.38 -15.15
CA LEU A 96 -20.45 21.11 -16.36
C LEU A 96 -21.87 21.71 -16.25
N LEU A 97 -22.57 21.43 -15.15
CA LEU A 97 -23.91 21.97 -14.91
C LEU A 97 -23.95 23.50 -14.90
N THR A 98 -22.96 24.14 -14.30
CA THR A 98 -22.90 25.61 -14.27
C THR A 98 -22.59 26.20 -15.65
N SER A 99 -21.71 25.58 -16.44
CA SER A 99 -21.46 25.98 -17.82
C SER A 99 -22.70 25.81 -18.70
N ASP A 100 -23.40 24.69 -18.56
CA ASP A 100 -24.63 24.40 -19.32
C ASP A 100 -25.75 25.40 -18.99
N VAL A 101 -25.93 25.73 -17.70
CA VAL A 101 -26.89 26.76 -17.27
C VAL A 101 -26.53 28.14 -17.82
N VAL A 102 -25.24 28.52 -17.79
CA VAL A 102 -24.77 29.79 -18.33
C VAL A 102 -24.99 29.87 -19.85
N LEU A 103 -24.72 28.78 -20.58
CA LEU A 103 -24.95 28.68 -22.02
C LEU A 103 -26.44 28.81 -22.35
N CYS A 104 -27.30 28.08 -21.62
CA CYS A 104 -28.76 28.16 -21.76
C CYS A 104 -29.28 29.58 -21.51
N ILE A 105 -28.80 30.26 -20.46
CA ILE A 105 -29.19 31.65 -20.16
C ILE A 105 -28.74 32.60 -21.28
N LYS A 106 -27.59 32.33 -21.92
CA LYS A 106 -27.08 33.16 -23.02
C LYS A 106 -27.89 32.98 -24.31
N GLU A 107 -28.30 31.76 -24.64
CA GLU A 107 -29.18 31.47 -25.79
C GLU A 107 -30.60 32.03 -25.61
N LEU A 108 -31.14 32.02 -24.38
CA LEU A 108 -32.45 32.61 -24.08
C LEU A 108 -32.48 34.14 -24.02
N ARG A 109 -31.32 34.81 -24.13
CA ARG A 109 -31.19 36.28 -24.10
C ARG A 109 -30.92 36.88 -25.49
N ILE A 110 -31.18 36.12 -26.55
CA ILE A 110 -31.27 36.56 -27.96
C ILE A 110 -32.75 36.69 -28.31
#